data_AF-A0A1B0G5N8-F1
#
_entry.id   AF-A0A1B0G5N8-F1
#
_cell.length_a   1.000
_cell.length_b   1.000
_cell.length_c   1.000
_cell.angle_alpha   90.00
_cell.angle_beta   90.00
_cell.angle_gamma   90.00
#
_symmetry.space_group_name_H-M   'P 1'
#
loop_
_entity.id
_entity.type
_entity.pdbx_description
1 polymer ?
#
loop_
_entity_poly.entity_id
_entity_poly.type
_entity_poly.pdbx_seq_one_letter_code
_entity_poly.pdbx_strand_id
1 'polypeptide(L)' 'MEGRGVGPEKDHVYLQLPHLPPEQLAQRLLGISETAMMFAGVDVTREPIPVLPTVHYNMEAYLPTLAAKC' A
#
# COMPACT_ATOMS: atom_id res chain seq x y z
N MET A 1 -19.63 11.96 -1.32
CA MET A 1 -18.17 11.74 -1.37
C MET A 1 -17.49 13.09 -1.44
N GLU A 2 -16.36 13.26 -0.74
CA GLU A 2 -15.70 14.57 -0.60
C GLU A 2 -14.80 14.94 -1.80
N GLY A 3 -14.64 14.04 -2.79
CA GLY A 3 -14.03 14.38 -4.10
C GLY A 3 -12.53 14.70 -4.07
N ARG A 4 -11.81 14.27 -3.03
CA ARG A 4 -10.40 14.60 -2.80
C ARG A 4 -9.39 13.59 -3.38
N GLY A 5 -9.83 12.64 -4.21
CA GLY A 5 -8.93 11.71 -4.87
C GLY A 5 -8.10 12.38 -5.97
N VAL A 6 -7.01 11.72 -6.36
CA VAL A 6 -6.03 12.20 -7.35
C VAL A 6 -6.12 11.38 -8.65
N GLY A 7 -5.39 11.82 -9.68
CA GLY A 7 -5.44 11.24 -11.03
C GLY A 7 -6.68 11.67 -11.84
N PRO A 8 -6.80 11.21 -13.09
CA PRO A 8 -7.89 11.61 -14.00
C PRO A 8 -9.28 11.28 -13.44
N GLU A 9 -9.42 10.12 -12.80
CA GLU A 9 -10.69 9.61 -12.26
C GLU A 9 -10.96 10.00 -10.80
N LYS A 10 -10.00 10.65 -10.13
CA LYS A 10 -10.07 11.04 -8.71
C LYS A 10 -10.43 9.87 -7.76
N ASP A 11 -9.89 8.69 -8.02
CA ASP A 11 -10.28 7.43 -7.38
C ASP A 11 -9.23 6.85 -6.40
N HIS A 12 -8.03 7.43 -6.35
CA HIS A 12 -6.94 6.97 -5.49
C HIS A 12 -6.27 8.15 -4.75
N VAL A 13 -5.24 7.86 -3.95
CA VAL A 13 -4.43 8.86 -3.23
C VAL A 13 -2.93 8.63 -3.47
N TYR A 14 -2.10 9.60 -3.11
CA TYR A 14 -0.65 9.49 -3.22
C TYR A 14 0.01 9.05 -1.91
N LEU A 15 0.90 8.06 -2.01
CA LEU A 15 1.87 7.73 -0.98
C LEU A 15 3.21 8.42 -1.31
N GLN A 16 3.60 9.38 -0.47
CA GLN A 16 4.82 10.17 -0.67
C GLN A 16 6.00 9.56 0.09
N LEU A 17 7.07 9.23 -0.64
CA LEU A 17 8.36 8.76 -0.13
C LEU A 17 9.58 9.65 -0.49
N PRO A 18 9.54 10.62 -1.44
CA PRO A 18 10.71 11.42 -1.83
C PRO A 18 11.37 12.25 -0.73
N HIS A 19 10.69 12.49 0.39
CA HIS A 19 11.25 13.22 1.54
C HIS A 19 12.18 12.37 2.40
N LEU A 20 12.22 11.05 2.19
CA LEU A 20 13.11 10.14 2.89
C LEU A 20 14.48 10.07 2.18
N PRO A 21 15.58 9.89 2.92
CA PRO A 21 16.90 9.70 2.34
C PRO A 21 16.92 8.48 1.39
N PRO A 22 17.53 8.58 0.20
CA PRO A 22 17.63 7.46 -0.75
C PRO A 22 18.27 6.20 -0.15
N GLU A 23 19.23 6.35 0.76
CA GLU A 23 19.88 5.23 1.44
C GLU A 23 18.87 4.44 2.30
N GLN A 24 17.93 5.14 2.94
CA GLN A 24 16.88 4.50 3.72
C GLN A 24 15.90 3.74 2.83
N LEU A 25 15.57 4.30 1.66
CA LEU A 25 14.71 3.63 0.67
C LEU A 25 15.37 2.35 0.14
N ALA A 26 16.67 2.42 -0.18
CA ALA A 26 17.44 1.27 -0.66
C ALA A 26 17.64 0.18 0.41
N GLN A 27 17.82 0.55 1.68
CA GLN A 27 18.05 -0.41 2.75
C GLN A 27 16.77 -1.05 3.30
N ARG A 28 15.66 -0.30 3.37
CA ARG A 28 14.45 -0.74 4.07
C ARG A 28 13.26 -1.02 3.15
N LEU A 29 13.21 -0.39 1.99
CA LEU A 29 12.02 -0.38 1.13
C LEU A 29 12.31 -0.84 -0.30
N LEU A 30 13.42 -1.56 -0.53
CA LEU A 30 13.84 -2.00 -1.86
C LEU A 30 12.73 -2.71 -2.64
N GLY A 31 12.04 -3.68 -2.02
CA GLY A 31 10.98 -4.43 -2.69
C GLY A 31 9.79 -3.57 -3.13
N ILE A 32 9.43 -2.53 -2.37
CA ILE A 32 8.38 -1.60 -2.76
C ILE A 32 8.88 -0.66 -3.86
N SER A 33 10.12 -0.19 -3.77
CA SER A 33 10.75 0.65 -4.80
C SER A 33 10.78 -0.05 -6.16
N GLU A 34 11.15 -1.33 -6.18
CA GLU A 34 11.15 -2.15 -7.40
C GLU A 34 9.73 -2.37 -7.94
N THR A 35 8.78 -2.69 -7.05
CA THR A 35 7.37 -2.90 -7.43
C THR A 35 6.74 -1.63 -7.98
N ALA A 36 7.01 -0.46 -7.37
CA ALA A 36 6.51 0.84 -7.83
C ALA A 36 7.06 1.19 -9.22
N MET A 37 8.35 0.96 -9.47
CA MET A 37 8.94 1.15 -10.80
C MET A 37 8.34 0.17 -11.83
N MET A 38 8.21 -1.11 -11.48
CA MET A 38 7.77 -2.16 -12.40
C MET A 38 6.29 -2.03 -12.80
N PHE A 39 5.41 -1.72 -11.84
CA PHE A 39 3.96 -1.74 -12.07
C PHE A 39 3.33 -0.35 -12.25
N ALA A 40 3.92 0.69 -11.66
CA ALA A 40 3.41 2.05 -11.76
C ALA A 40 4.33 2.99 -12.56
N GLY A 41 5.54 2.54 -12.94
CA GLY A 41 6.51 3.40 -13.63
C GLY A 41 7.02 4.56 -12.76
N VAL A 42 6.92 4.44 -11.43
CA VAL A 42 7.21 5.52 -10.49
C VAL A 42 8.59 5.34 -9.89
N ASP A 43 9.44 6.37 -10.03
CA ASP A 43 10.66 6.51 -9.23
C ASP A 43 10.29 7.08 -7.84
N VAL A 44 10.30 6.22 -6.82
CA VAL A 44 9.89 6.57 -5.45
C VAL A 44 10.75 7.65 -4.79
N THR A 45 11.93 7.94 -5.36
CA THR A 45 12.82 9.02 -4.88
C THR A 45 12.41 10.40 -5.41
N ARG A 46 11.54 10.44 -6.43
CA ARG A 46 11.17 11.68 -7.16
C ARG A 46 9.66 11.91 -7.20
N GLU A 47 8.89 10.84 -7.31
CA GLU A 47 7.46 10.87 -7.58
C GLU A 47 6.67 10.04 -6.54
N PRO A 48 5.43 10.42 -6.21
CA PRO A 48 4.61 9.66 -5.29
C PRO A 48 3.98 8.42 -5.93
N ILE A 49 3.76 7.37 -5.13
CA ILE A 49 3.10 6.14 -5.59
C ILE A 49 1.58 6.32 -5.52
N PRO A 50 0.81 6.05 -6.60
CA PRO A 50 -0.64 6.00 -6.53
C PRO A 50 -1.11 4.75 -5.79
N VAL A 51 -1.93 4.92 -4.74
CA VAL A 51 -2.43 3.82 -3.90
C VAL A 51 -3.93 3.96 -3.63
N LEU A 52 -4.61 2.83 -3.50
CA LEU A 52 -6.01 2.75 -3.08
C LEU A 52 -6.20 1.66 -2.02
N PRO A 53 -7.24 1.74 -1.18
CA PRO A 53 -7.57 0.67 -0.24
C PRO A 53 -7.94 -0.62 -0.98
N THR A 54 -7.28 -1.72 -0.60
CA THR A 54 -7.51 -3.07 -1.14
C THR A 54 -7.65 -4.05 0.01
N VAL A 55 -8.52 -5.06 -0.15
CA VAL A 55 -8.67 -6.13 0.86
C VAL A 55 -7.33 -6.81 1.09
N HIS A 56 -6.92 -6.93 2.35
CA HIS A 56 -5.61 -7.49 2.71
C HIS A 56 -5.68 -8.74 3.59
N TYR A 57 -6.61 -8.79 4.55
CA TYR A 57 -6.71 -9.89 5.50
C TYR A 57 -8.14 -10.11 5.99
N ASN A 58 -8.52 -11.38 6.17
CA ASN A 58 -9.80 -11.77 6.77
C ASN A 58 -9.61 -12.03 8.27
N MET A 59 -10.29 -11.26 9.09
CA MET A 59 -10.26 -11.42 10.55
C MET A 59 -11.27 -12.50 10.97
N GLU A 60 -10.87 -13.77 10.87
CA GLU A 60 -11.69 -14.89 11.34
C GLU A 60 -11.26 -15.30 12.75
N ALA A 61 -12.18 -15.17 13.73
CA ALA A 61 -11.98 -15.68 15.07
C ALA A 61 -12.76 -16.99 15.23
N TYR A 62 -12.06 -18.12 15.28
CA TYR A 62 -12.67 -19.37 15.72
C TYR A 62 -12.89 -19.29 17.23
N LEU A 63 -14.16 -19.32 17.67
CA LEU A 63 -14.52 -19.54 19.08
C LEU A 63 -14.29 -21.03 19.41
N PRO A 64 -13.36 -21.40 20.31
CA PRO A 64 -13.06 -22.79 20.61
C PRO A 64 -14.11 -23.50 21.50
N THR A 65 -15.22 -22.83 21.85
CA THR A 65 -16.16 -23.32 22.89
C THR A 65 -17.24 -24.29 22.40
N LEU A 66 -17.32 -24.61 21.10
CA LEU A 66 -18.35 -25.50 20.55
C LEU A 66 -17.83 -26.85 20.01
N ALA A 67 -16.52 -27.13 20.11
CA ALA A 67 -15.92 -28.37 19.60
C ALA A 67 -15.93 -29.56 20.60
N ALA A 68 -16.49 -29.39 21.81
CA ALA A 68 -16.49 -30.43 22.86
C ALA A 68 -17.88 -31.04 23.11
N LYS A 69 -18.63 -31.34 22.04
CA LYS A 69 -19.82 -32.20 22.09
C LYS A 69 -19.75 -33.26 20.99
N CYS A 70 -18.92 -34.27 21.23
CA CYS A 70 -19.06 -35.61 20.65
C CYS A 70 -19.37 -36.56 21.81
#